data_AF-A0A6F9NDG6-F1
#
_entry.id   AF-A0A6F9NDG6-F1
#
_cell.length_a   1.000
_cell.length_b   1.000
_cell.length_c   1.000
_cell.angle_alpha   90.00
_cell.angle_beta   90.00
_cell.angle_gamma   90.00
#
_symmetry.space_group_name_H-M   'P 1'
#
loop_
_entity.id
_entity.type
_entity.pdbx_description
1 polymer ?
#
loop_
_entity_poly.entity_id
_entity_poly.type
_entity_poly.pdbx_seq_one_letter_code
_entity_poly.pdbx_strand_id
1 'polypeptide(L)' 'MNGVVIKLTQREAEYVKAMLATDSLKIQAVYKKREELKGLFRENSLLNGNVSRKITNALKVSGE' A
#
# COMPACT_ATOMS: atom_id res chain seq x y z
N MET A 1 -17.40 -12.43 -8.05
CA MET A 1 -16.54 -11.28 -8.40
C MET A 1 -15.46 -11.77 -9.33
N ASN A 2 -15.43 -11.31 -10.59
CA ASN A 2 -14.32 -11.61 -11.49
C ASN A 2 -13.11 -10.80 -11.03
N GLY A 3 -12.24 -11.42 -10.24
CA GLY A 3 -11.04 -10.76 -9.71
C GLY A 3 -10.03 -10.53 -10.83
N VAL A 4 -9.62 -9.28 -11.03
CA VAL A 4 -8.49 -8.96 -11.92
C VAL A 4 -7.21 -9.48 -11.25
N VAL A 5 -6.47 -10.34 -11.95
CA VAL A 5 -5.16 -10.84 -11.51
C VAL A 5 -4.09 -10.00 -12.17
N ILE A 6 -3.29 -9.29 -11.37
CA ILE A 6 -2.15 -8.50 -11.83
C ILE A 6 -0.88 -9.26 -11.47
N LYS A 7 -0.04 -9.55 -12.47
CA LYS A 7 1.30 -10.11 -12.28
C LYS A 7 2.31 -8.98 -12.29
N LEU A 8 3.21 -8.97 -11.31
CA LEU A 8 4.29 -8.00 -11.20
C LEU A 8 5.63 -8.74 -11.23
N THR A 9 6.62 -8.15 -11.89
CA THR A 9 8.03 -8.51 -11.67
C THR A 9 8.45 -8.14 -10.25
N GLN A 10 9.54 -8.71 -9.76
CA GLN A 10 10.08 -8.38 -8.44
C GLN A 10 10.37 -6.87 -8.29
N ARG A 11 10.98 -6.25 -9.31
CA ARG A 11 11.29 -4.82 -9.31
C ARG A 11 10.03 -3.96 -9.26
N GLU A 12 8.99 -4.33 -10.00
CA GLU A 12 7.70 -3.61 -9.95
C GLU A 12 7.02 -3.78 -8.59
N ALA A 13 7.07 -4.98 -8.01
CA ALA A 13 6.54 -5.24 -6.67
C ALA A 13 7.25 -4.40 -5.59
N GLU A 14 8.58 -4.34 -5.63
CA GLU A 14 9.39 -3.49 -4.75
C GLU A 14 9.07 -2.00 -4.93
N TYR A 15 8.96 -1.54 -6.17
CA TYR A 15 8.58 -0.17 -6.50
C TYR A 15 7.19 0.19 -5.92
N VAL A 16 6.17 -0.64 -6.18
CA VAL A 16 4.81 -0.42 -5.68
C VAL A 16 4.80 -0.42 -4.15
N LYS A 17 5.53 -1.35 -3.51
CA LYS A 17 5.65 -1.39 -2.05
C LYS A 17 6.24 -0.09 -1.49
N ALA A 18 7.30 0.44 -2.11
CA ALA A 18 7.91 1.70 -1.70
C ALA A 18 6.94 2.88 -1.89
N MET A 19 6.27 2.96 -3.05
CA MET A 19 5.28 3.99 -3.36
C MET A 19 4.15 4.02 -2.32
N LEU A 20 3.57 2.86 -1.98
CA LEU A 20 2.50 2.73 -0.99
C LEU A 20 2.97 3.17 0.41
N ALA A 21 4.22 2.90 0.77
CA ALA A 21 4.80 3.35 2.04
C ALA A 21 4.95 4.89 2.06
N THR A 22 5.49 5.47 0.99
CA THR A 22 5.62 6.93 0.85
C THR A 22 4.27 7.64 0.92
N ASP A 23 3.25 7.14 0.24
CA ASP A 23 1.92 7.75 0.27
C ASP A 23 1.25 7.61 1.63
N SER A 24 1.44 6.48 2.32
CA SER A 24 0.96 6.32 3.69
C SER A 24 1.61 7.33 4.64
N LEU A 25 2.91 7.61 4.48
CA LEU A 25 3.61 8.64 5.26
C LEU A 25 3.07 10.05 4.96
N LYS A 26 2.80 10.37 3.69
CA LYS A 26 2.19 11.66 3.31
C LYS A 26 0.82 11.83 3.93
N ILE A 27 -0.03 10.80 3.85
CA ILE A 27 -1.38 10.81 4.46
C ILE A 27 -1.29 11.02 5.97
N GLN A 28 -0.37 10.32 6.66
CA GLN A 28 -0.15 10.52 8.09
C GLN A 28 0.34 11.93 8.43
N ALA A 29 1.18 12.53 7.58
CA ALA A 29 1.63 13.91 7.77
C ALA A 29 0.48 14.91 7.61
N VAL A 30 -0.47 14.66 6.70
CA VAL A 30 -1.69 15.46 6.57
C VAL A 30 -2.54 15.33 7.84
N TYR A 31 -2.77 14.11 8.35
CA TYR A 31 -3.56 13.90 9.57
C TYR A 31 -3.00 14.67 10.77
N LYS A 32 -1.67 14.65 10.95
CA LYS A 32 -1.02 15.39 12.05
C LYS A 32 -1.30 16.90 12.00
N LYS A 33 -1.57 17.44 10.81
CA LYS A 33 -1.84 18.87 10.59
C LYS A 33 -3.33 19.20 10.52
N ARG A 34 -4.17 18.24 10.16
CA ARG A 34 -5.61 18.39 9.87
C ARG A 34 -6.36 17.12 10.26
N GLU A 35 -6.67 16.98 11.55
CA GLU A 35 -7.39 15.82 12.12
C GLU A 35 -8.78 15.64 11.49
N GLU A 36 -9.42 16.72 11.02
CA GLU A 36 -10.72 16.68 10.34
C GLU A 36 -10.69 15.90 9.02
N LEU A 37 -9.51 15.77 8.39
CA LEU A 37 -9.33 15.01 7.15
C LEU A 37 -9.04 13.51 7.39
N LYS A 38 -8.97 13.09 8.66
CA LYS A 38 -8.62 11.71 9.03
C LYS A 38 -9.60 10.67 8.53
N GLY A 39 -10.90 11.00 8.57
CA GLY A 39 -11.95 10.15 8.02
C GLY A 39 -11.83 9.96 6.51
N LEU A 40 -11.47 11.03 5.79
CA LEU A 40 -11.42 11.05 4.32
C LEU A 40 -10.33 10.12 3.74
N PHE A 41 -9.16 10.03 4.38
CA PHE A 41 -8.07 9.19 3.86
C PHE A 41 -7.95 7.82 4.56
N ARG A 42 -8.88 7.48 5.46
CA ARG A 42 -8.85 6.19 6.19
C ARG A 42 -8.93 5.00 5.23
N GLU A 43 -9.80 5.11 4.23
CA GLU A 43 -9.98 4.05 3.22
C GLU A 43 -8.71 3.84 2.38
N ASN A 44 -8.08 4.93 1.92
CA ASN A 44 -6.78 4.86 1.22
C ASN A 44 -5.69 4.22 2.08
N SER A 45 -5.67 4.54 3.39
CA SER A 45 -4.69 3.95 4.33
C SER A 45 -4.88 2.44 4.46
N LEU A 46 -6.13 1.98 4.55
CA LEU A 46 -6.48 0.56 4.62
C LEU A 46 -6.14 -0.18 3.33
N LEU A 47 -6.48 0.41 2.17
CA LEU A 47 -6.15 -0.15 0.85
C LEU A 47 -4.64 -0.29 0.68
N ASN A 48 -3.87 0.76 0.98
CA ASN A 48 -2.42 0.74 0.90
C ASN A 48 -1.82 -0.36 1.79
N GLY A 49 -2.31 -0.50 3.02
CA GLY A 49 -1.88 -1.55 3.94
C GLY A 49 -2.17 -2.96 3.43
N ASN A 50 -3.37 -3.18 2.88
CA ASN A 50 -3.77 -4.48 2.33
C ASN A 50 -2.93 -4.87 1.12
N VAL A 51 -2.70 -3.95 0.18
CA VAL A 51 -1.86 -4.22 -1.00
C VAL A 51 -0.40 -4.44 -0.60
N SER A 52 0.14 -3.61 0.29
CA SER A 52 1.52 -3.73 0.78
C SER A 52 1.77 -5.07 1.49
N ARG A 53 0.80 -5.57 2.26
CA ARG A 53 0.86 -6.89 2.89
C ARG A 53 0.87 -8.02 1.87
N LYS A 54 0.01 -7.95 0.84
CA LYS A 54 0.00 -8.94 -0.25
C LYS A 54 1.33 -9.00 -0.98
N ILE A 55 1.89 -7.84 -1.34
CA ILE A 55 3.20 -7.75 -1.99
C ILE A 55 4.30 -8.33 -1.09
N THR A 56 4.30 -7.95 0.20
CA THR A 56 5.32 -8.44 1.15
C THR A 56 5.28 -9.96 1.30
N ASN A 57 4.10 -10.56 1.38
CA ASN A 57 3.97 -12.01 1.48
C ASN A 57 4.44 -12.70 0.19
N ALA A 58 4.09 -12.16 -0.98
CA ALA A 58 4.53 -12.70 -2.26
C ALA A 58 6.06 -12.65 -2.42
N LEU A 59 6.69 -11.54 -2.01
CA LEU A 59 8.15 -11.39 -2.06
C LEU A 59 8.89 -12.34 -1.10
N LYS A 60 8.32 -12.65 0.07
CA LYS A 60 8.90 -13.64 1.00
C LYS A 60 8.89 -15.04 0.41
N VAL A 61 7.76 -15.45 -0.18
CA VAL A 61 7.60 -16.78 -0.78
C VAL A 61 8.48 -16.97 -2.01
N SER A 62 8.79 -15.89 -2.76
CA SER A 62 9.68 -15.96 -3.93
C SER A 62 11.17 -16.07 -3.59
N GLY A 63 11.56 -15.90 -2.33
CA GLY A 63 12.95 -15.97 -1.87
C GLY A 63 13.34 -17.28 -1.19
N GLU A 64 12.38 -18.20 -1.01
CA GLU A 64 12.57 -19.60 -0.59
C GLU A 64 12.61 -20.53 -1.81
#